data_AF-A0AB36TIU9-F1
#
_entry.id   AF-A0AB36TIU9-F1
#
_cell.length_a   1.000
_cell.length_b   1.000
_cell.length_c   1.000
_cell.angle_alpha   90.00
_cell.angle_beta   90.00
_cell.angle_gamma   90.00
#
_symmetry.space_group_name_H-M   'P 1'
#
loop_
_entity.id
_entity.type
_entity.pdbx_description
1 polymer ?
#
loop_
_entity_poly.entity_id
_entity_poly.type
_entity_poly.pdbx_seq_one_letter_code
_entity_poly.pdbx_strand_id
1 'polypeptide(L)'
;MNIQKISVEKLNPAAYNPRKNLKPGDKEYEKLKRSIEEFGYVEPVIWNQKTGNVVGGHQRLKVLLDLGQTEIDCVVLDLDPQREKALNLALNKIQGEWDENKLAELMAELDAGAFDVSLTGFDASEIDELLNRWYSKEAIQDSFDIDKAHEEIVQREPVTKRGDIWLLGNHRLMCGDSTKDEDFEKLMEGCHAQMAVTSPPYGVGKEYEKAGIEPWFETVRPVIRNLCRYADIVCWNLGDLYATGSQFIEPTSVYSVNMFLENGYRPIWIRIWKKQGQNFGVGPYHLVSNKPVQQYEYISAFSNKGEVEEYNDQEYVWLSAFAGHSYKFVKRLTKEERKKWGYAGIWEMTTVRANKEHPAMFPVELPWRCIKMHSDKGGIVLEPFSGSGTTIIAAEQTERKCYAMELSPVYCDLAVKRWEEFTGEKAIKLEG
;
A
#
# COMPACT_ATOMS: atom_id res chain seq x y z
N MET A 1 13.53 -23.40 39.12
CA MET A 1 14.08 -23.65 37.77
C MET A 1 14.32 -25.15 37.67
N ASN A 2 13.67 -25.85 36.74
CA ASN A 2 13.87 -27.29 36.52
C ASN A 2 15.04 -27.46 35.54
N ILE A 3 16.19 -27.92 36.03
CA ILE A 3 17.39 -28.14 35.20
C ILE A 3 17.63 -29.63 35.08
N GLN A 4 17.79 -30.11 33.85
CA GLN A 4 18.05 -31.52 33.57
C GLN A 4 19.15 -31.64 32.51
N LYS A 5 19.94 -32.72 32.59
CA LYS A 5 20.85 -33.08 31.51
C LYS A 5 20.06 -33.69 30.37
N ILE A 6 20.14 -33.05 29.21
CA ILE A 6 19.46 -33.48 27.99
C ILE A 6 20.53 -33.90 26.98
N SER A 7 20.34 -35.09 26.40
CA SER A 7 21.17 -35.56 25.28
C SER A 7 21.05 -34.59 24.11
N VAL A 8 22.19 -34.27 23.48
CA VAL A 8 22.24 -33.34 22.34
C VAL A 8 21.38 -33.77 21.16
N GLU A 9 21.10 -35.07 21.02
CA GLU A 9 20.22 -35.62 19.99
C GLU A 9 18.76 -35.17 20.14
N LYS A 10 18.36 -34.72 21.33
CA LYS A 10 17.01 -34.21 21.62
C LYS A 10 16.90 -32.70 21.50
N LEU A 11 18.01 -31.99 21.31
CA LEU A 11 18.06 -30.54 21.30
C LEU A 11 17.93 -30.02 19.87
N ASN A 12 16.70 -29.71 19.45
CA ASN A 12 16.44 -29.17 18.11
C ASN A 12 16.62 -27.64 18.12
N PRO A 13 17.60 -27.06 17.40
CA PRO A 13 17.67 -25.62 17.27
C PRO A 13 16.41 -25.11 16.55
N ALA A 14 15.66 -24.22 17.20
CA ALA A 14 14.43 -23.68 16.62
C ALA A 14 14.71 -22.98 15.28
N ALA A 15 14.06 -23.45 14.20
CA ALA A 15 14.24 -22.90 12.85
C ALA A 15 13.83 -21.42 12.73
N TYR A 16 12.82 -21.03 13.51
CA TYR A 16 12.27 -19.68 13.61
C TYR A 16 13.11 -18.74 14.48
N ASN A 17 14.19 -19.20 15.12
CA ASN A 17 15.02 -18.33 15.94
C ASN A 17 15.62 -17.20 15.08
N PRO A 18 15.38 -15.93 15.43
CA PRO A 18 15.69 -14.81 14.56
C PRO A 18 17.13 -14.31 14.69
N ARG A 19 18.01 -14.97 15.46
CA ARG A 19 19.43 -14.62 15.49
C ARG A 19 20.20 -15.27 14.34
N LYS A 20 21.18 -14.54 13.79
CA LYS A 20 22.14 -15.09 12.83
C LYS A 20 22.92 -16.25 13.45
N ASN A 21 23.13 -17.31 12.66
CA ASN A 21 23.94 -18.45 13.06
C ASN A 21 25.42 -18.06 13.17
N LEU A 22 26.03 -18.32 14.33
CA LEU A 22 27.46 -18.12 14.54
C LEU A 22 28.30 -19.24 13.90
N LYS A 23 29.48 -18.88 13.41
CA LYS A 23 30.49 -19.78 12.86
C LYS A 23 31.80 -19.66 13.64
N PRO A 24 32.61 -20.74 13.70
CA PRO A 24 33.98 -20.64 14.18
C PRO A 24 34.75 -19.52 13.47
N GLY A 25 35.45 -18.67 14.23
CA GLY A 25 36.10 -17.45 13.73
C GLY A 25 35.28 -16.16 13.88
N ASP A 26 33.96 -16.22 14.10
CA ASP A 26 33.17 -15.01 14.41
C ASP A 26 33.59 -14.42 15.76
N LYS A 27 33.68 -13.09 15.85
CA LYS A 27 34.12 -12.39 17.08
C LYS A 27 33.28 -12.75 18.30
N GLU A 28 31.97 -12.92 18.12
CA GLU A 28 31.05 -13.34 19.19
C GLU A 28 31.21 -14.81 19.56
N TYR A 29 31.40 -15.68 18.56
CA TYR A 29 31.68 -17.11 18.79
C TYR A 29 32.93 -17.30 19.63
N GLU A 30 34.05 -16.66 19.25
CA GLU A 30 35.33 -16.79 19.96
C GLU A 30 35.30 -16.16 21.36
N LYS A 31 34.44 -15.17 21.59
CA LYS A 31 34.20 -14.65 22.95
C LYS A 31 33.45 -15.66 23.80
N LEU A 32 32.39 -16.25 23.25
CA LEU A 32 31.55 -17.20 23.96
C LEU A 32 32.30 -18.49 24.29
N LYS A 33 33.08 -19.01 23.33
CA LYS A 33 33.97 -20.17 23.53
C LYS A 33 34.96 -19.92 24.66
N ARG A 34 35.70 -18.80 24.63
CA ARG A 34 36.63 -18.44 25.71
C ARG A 34 35.94 -18.31 27.06
N SER A 35 34.74 -17.72 27.10
CA SER A 35 33.97 -17.61 28.33
C SER A 35 33.60 -18.98 28.91
N ILE A 36 33.22 -19.94 28.05
CA ILE A 36 32.86 -21.30 28.47
C ILE A 36 34.10 -22.08 28.93
N GLU A 37 35.25 -21.91 28.25
CA GLU A 37 36.51 -22.55 28.64
C GLU A 37 37.07 -22.00 29.96
N GLU A 38 36.99 -20.68 30.18
CA GLU A 38 37.54 -20.01 31.37
C GLU A 38 36.64 -20.15 32.60
N PHE A 39 35.33 -19.94 32.44
CA PHE A 39 34.38 -19.87 33.56
C PHE A 39 33.44 -21.06 33.64
N GLY A 40 33.49 -21.98 32.67
CA GLY A 40 32.56 -23.09 32.56
C GLY A 40 31.21 -22.70 31.98
N TYR A 41 30.32 -23.69 31.90
CA TYR A 41 28.95 -23.52 31.42
C TYR A 41 28.03 -23.03 32.56
N VAL A 42 27.88 -21.72 32.65
CA VAL A 42 27.18 -21.05 33.77
C VAL A 42 25.71 -20.70 33.49
N GLU A 43 25.34 -20.52 32.21
CA GLU A 43 24.00 -20.10 31.82
C GLU A 43 23.34 -21.17 30.93
N PRO A 44 22.43 -21.99 31.49
CA PRO A 44 21.85 -23.11 30.77
C PRO A 44 21.07 -22.69 29.51
N VAL A 45 21.04 -23.60 28.52
CA VAL A 45 20.16 -23.58 27.35
C VAL A 45 18.73 -23.83 27.82
N ILE A 46 17.77 -23.17 27.20
CA ILE A 46 16.35 -23.34 27.52
C ILE A 46 15.74 -24.25 26.47
N TRP A 47 15.12 -25.34 26.90
CA TRP A 47 14.58 -26.39 26.04
C TRP A 47 13.13 -26.70 26.40
N ASN A 48 12.26 -26.78 25.39
CA ASN A 48 10.87 -27.16 25.58
C ASN A 48 10.70 -28.66 25.34
N GLN A 49 10.31 -29.38 26.40
CA GLN A 49 10.16 -30.84 26.34
C GLN A 49 9.03 -31.29 25.40
N LYS A 50 8.04 -30.43 25.17
CA LYS A 50 6.85 -30.75 24.38
C LYS A 50 7.15 -30.76 22.87
N THR A 51 7.98 -29.83 22.41
CA THR A 51 8.34 -29.66 20.98
C THR A 51 9.72 -30.22 20.64
N GLY A 52 10.58 -30.38 21.66
CA GLY A 52 11.99 -30.69 21.48
C GLY A 52 12.84 -29.48 21.07
N ASN A 53 12.26 -28.28 20.97
CA ASN A 53 12.96 -27.10 20.49
C ASN A 53 13.77 -26.42 21.59
N VAL A 54 14.94 -25.90 21.21
CA VAL A 54 15.68 -24.93 21.98
C VAL A 54 15.01 -23.57 21.84
N VAL A 55 14.57 -23.04 22.97
CA VAL A 55 13.86 -21.76 23.08
C VAL A 55 14.84 -20.61 23.31
N GLY A 56 15.98 -20.87 23.96
CA GLY A 56 17.00 -19.85 24.20
C GLY A 56 18.39 -20.46 24.41
N GLY A 57 19.43 -19.68 24.09
CA GLY A 57 20.82 -20.12 24.20
C GLY A 57 21.37 -20.83 22.96
N HIS A 58 20.77 -20.65 21.77
CA HIS A 58 21.20 -21.30 20.52
C HIS A 58 22.70 -21.13 20.20
N GLN A 59 23.24 -19.94 20.46
CA GLN A 59 24.67 -19.66 20.24
C GLN A 59 25.55 -20.45 21.23
N ARG A 60 25.13 -20.60 22.48
CA ARG A 60 25.84 -21.44 23.48
C ARG A 60 25.74 -22.92 23.10
N LEU A 61 24.56 -23.38 22.71
CA LEU A 61 24.38 -24.74 22.21
C LEU A 61 25.36 -25.03 21.07
N LYS A 62 25.48 -24.12 20.09
CA LYS A 62 26.40 -24.29 18.97
C LYS A 62 27.85 -24.47 19.42
N VAL A 63 28.33 -23.61 20.34
CA VAL A 63 29.69 -23.71 20.89
C VAL A 63 29.88 -25.01 21.68
N LEU A 64 28.91 -25.42 22.50
CA LEU A 64 28.98 -26.66 23.31
C LEU A 64 29.04 -27.91 22.43
N LEU A 65 28.28 -27.94 21.33
CA LEU A 65 28.32 -29.01 20.34
C LEU A 65 29.69 -29.07 19.66
N ASP A 66 30.23 -27.91 19.24
CA ASP A 66 31.54 -27.82 18.59
C ASP A 66 32.70 -28.18 19.57
N LEU A 67 32.48 -28.06 20.89
CA LEU A 67 33.38 -28.55 21.94
C LEU A 67 33.22 -30.05 22.25
N GLY A 68 32.31 -30.76 21.58
CA GLY A 68 32.15 -32.21 21.69
C GLY A 68 31.28 -32.68 22.87
N GLN A 69 30.45 -31.81 23.45
CA GLN A 69 29.51 -32.22 24.50
C GLN A 69 28.41 -33.13 23.94
N THR A 70 28.10 -34.21 24.66
CA THR A 70 27.04 -35.17 24.28
C THR A 70 25.78 -35.03 25.14
N GLU A 71 25.90 -34.39 26.30
CA GLU A 71 24.79 -34.02 27.19
C GLU A 71 24.97 -32.59 27.68
N ILE A 72 23.89 -31.82 27.75
CA ILE A 72 23.91 -30.40 28.13
C ILE A 72 22.88 -30.17 29.24
N ASP A 73 23.26 -29.45 30.30
CA ASP A 73 22.31 -28.99 31.30
C ASP A 73 21.36 -27.95 30.69
N CYS A 74 20.07 -28.23 30.70
CA CYS A 74 19.04 -27.37 30.12
C CYS A 74 17.98 -27.01 31.15
N VAL A 75 17.48 -25.76 31.09
CA VAL A 75 16.20 -25.42 31.72
C VAL A 75 15.09 -26.07 30.92
N VAL A 76 14.35 -26.97 31.55
CA VAL A 76 13.25 -27.70 30.93
C VAL A 76 11.94 -26.94 31.15
N LEU A 77 11.28 -26.61 30.05
CA LEU A 77 9.95 -25.99 30.01
C LEU A 77 8.94 -26.94 29.36
N ASP A 78 7.67 -26.73 29.68
CA ASP A 78 6.53 -27.35 29.01
C ASP A 78 5.60 -26.24 28.52
N LEU A 79 5.78 -25.83 27.27
CA LEU A 79 5.03 -24.74 26.65
C LEU A 79 4.36 -25.23 25.38
N ASP A 80 3.20 -24.66 25.05
CA ASP A 80 2.64 -24.77 23.71
C ASP A 80 3.50 -23.99 22.68
N PRO A 81 3.36 -24.28 21.38
CA PRO A 81 4.18 -23.66 20.34
C PRO A 81 4.09 -22.12 20.28
N GLN A 82 2.96 -21.50 20.63
CA GLN A 82 2.83 -20.05 20.59
C GLN A 82 3.61 -19.41 21.74
N ARG A 83 3.44 -19.92 22.97
CA ARG A 83 4.20 -19.43 24.14
C ARG A 83 5.70 -19.68 24.02
N GLU A 84 6.10 -20.77 23.37
CA GLU A 84 7.49 -21.05 23.03
C GLU A 84 8.10 -19.95 22.13
N LYS A 85 7.42 -19.60 21.03
CA LYS A 85 7.86 -18.56 20.10
C LYS A 85 7.95 -17.19 20.75
N ALA A 86 6.96 -16.84 21.56
CA ALA A 86 6.95 -15.59 22.33
C ALA A 86 8.13 -15.50 23.32
N LEU A 87 8.42 -16.59 24.04
CA LEU A 87 9.56 -16.64 24.94
C LEU A 87 10.89 -16.57 24.19
N ASN A 88 11.01 -17.23 23.03
CA ASN A 88 12.18 -17.11 22.18
C ASN A 88 12.43 -15.64 21.77
N LEU A 89 11.38 -14.91 21.39
CA LEU A 89 11.49 -13.50 21.04
C LEU A 89 11.94 -12.65 22.26
N ALA A 90 11.32 -12.88 23.43
CA ALA A 90 11.63 -12.16 24.67
C ALA A 90 13.10 -12.33 25.10
N LEU A 91 13.61 -13.56 25.04
CA LEU A 91 14.99 -13.89 25.41
C LEU A 91 16.01 -13.26 24.45
N ASN A 92 15.64 -13.09 23.18
CA ASN A 92 16.52 -12.51 22.19
C ASN A 92 16.47 -10.96 22.19
N LYS A 93 15.43 -10.32 22.76
CA LYS A 93 15.25 -8.85 22.80
C LYS A 93 16.50 -8.08 23.28
N ILE A 94 17.28 -8.68 24.17
CA ILE A 94 18.26 -7.95 24.99
C ILE A 94 19.63 -7.78 24.31
N GLN A 95 20.02 -8.59 23.30
CA GLN A 95 21.35 -8.50 22.65
C GLN A 95 21.41 -9.06 21.21
N GLY A 96 22.33 -8.55 20.37
CA GLY A 96 22.76 -9.17 19.11
C GLY A 96 22.20 -8.59 17.80
N GLU A 97 22.78 -8.99 16.67
CA GLU A 97 22.26 -8.71 15.31
C GLU A 97 21.19 -9.73 14.89
N TRP A 98 20.12 -9.24 14.28
CA TRP A 98 18.95 -10.03 13.88
C TRP A 98 19.03 -10.47 12.41
N ASP A 99 18.44 -11.63 12.12
CA ASP A 99 17.97 -11.99 10.78
C ASP A 99 16.56 -11.39 10.62
N GLU A 100 16.51 -10.27 9.89
CA GLU A 100 15.32 -9.42 9.80
C GLU A 100 14.12 -10.14 9.16
N ASN A 101 14.35 -11.08 8.23
CA ASN A 101 13.28 -11.83 7.57
C ASN A 101 12.61 -12.80 8.55
N LYS A 102 13.41 -13.57 9.31
CA LYS A 102 12.89 -14.51 10.30
C LYS A 102 12.17 -13.81 11.44
N LEU A 103 12.66 -12.64 11.84
CA LEU A 103 12.02 -11.83 12.88
C LEU A 103 10.64 -11.36 12.44
N ALA A 104 10.49 -10.88 11.20
CA ALA A 104 9.22 -10.43 10.66
C ALA A 104 8.19 -11.56 10.53
N GLU A 105 8.60 -12.72 10.00
CA GLU A 105 7.73 -13.91 9.91
C GLU A 105 7.23 -14.35 11.29
N LEU A 106 8.13 -14.39 12.28
CA LEU A 106 7.79 -14.78 13.66
C LEU A 106 6.82 -13.81 14.31
N MET A 107 6.97 -12.49 14.08
CA MET A 107 6.06 -11.47 14.62
C MET A 107 4.68 -11.53 13.98
N ALA A 108 4.58 -11.71 12.66
CA ALA A 108 3.31 -11.82 11.95
C ALA A 108 2.50 -13.04 12.40
N GLU A 109 3.18 -14.17 12.66
CA GLU A 109 2.53 -15.39 13.14
C GLU A 109 1.97 -15.24 14.56
N LEU A 110 2.68 -14.49 15.43
CA LEU A 110 2.22 -14.21 16.80
C LEU A 110 0.99 -13.29 16.82
N ASP A 111 0.96 -12.28 15.95
CA ASP A 111 -0.17 -11.33 15.83
C ASP A 111 -1.44 -12.02 15.29
N ALA A 112 -1.30 -12.84 14.25
CA ALA A 112 -2.41 -13.63 13.69
C ALA A 112 -3.03 -14.62 14.68
N GLY A 113 -2.28 -15.04 15.70
CA GLY A 113 -2.71 -15.97 16.73
C GLY A 113 -3.50 -15.36 17.90
N ALA A 114 -3.80 -14.05 17.88
CA ALA A 114 -4.34 -13.30 19.01
C ALA A 114 -3.51 -13.43 20.30
N PHE A 115 -2.21 -13.68 20.15
CA PHE A 115 -1.29 -13.83 21.27
C PHE A 115 -0.88 -12.44 21.79
N ASP A 116 -0.97 -12.23 23.10
CA ASP A 116 -0.58 -10.95 23.71
C ASP A 116 0.94 -10.74 23.64
N VAL A 117 1.37 -9.99 22.63
CA VAL A 117 2.78 -9.71 22.33
C VAL A 117 3.43 -8.87 23.45
N SER A 118 2.68 -8.24 24.34
CA SER A 118 3.24 -7.51 25.50
C SER A 118 4.02 -8.43 26.46
N LEU A 119 3.72 -9.73 26.46
CA LEU A 119 4.45 -10.75 27.23
C LEU A 119 5.87 -11.00 26.70
N THR A 120 6.19 -10.56 25.48
CA THR A 120 7.52 -10.69 24.88
C THR A 120 8.50 -9.62 25.37
N GLY A 121 8.03 -8.72 26.24
CA GLY A 121 8.81 -7.63 26.79
C GLY A 121 8.95 -6.43 25.85
N PHE A 122 8.41 -6.49 24.63
CA PHE A 122 8.25 -5.33 23.76
C PHE A 122 7.06 -4.47 24.23
N ASP A 123 7.23 -3.15 24.23
CA ASP A 123 6.08 -2.26 24.39
C ASP A 123 5.32 -2.11 23.07
N ALA A 124 4.05 -1.69 23.14
CA ALA A 124 3.21 -1.53 21.96
C ALA A 124 3.81 -0.56 20.92
N SER A 125 4.56 0.46 21.38
CA SER A 125 5.24 1.40 20.49
C SER A 125 6.46 0.80 19.78
N GLU A 126 7.23 -0.06 20.41
CA GLU A 126 8.38 -0.76 19.81
C GLU A 126 7.91 -1.79 18.77
N ILE A 127 6.80 -2.49 19.05
CA ILE A 127 6.16 -3.41 18.10
C ILE A 127 5.67 -2.61 16.89
N ASP A 128 4.93 -1.52 17.13
CA ASP A 128 4.49 -0.64 16.08
C ASP A 128 5.68 -0.07 15.29
N GLU A 129 6.78 0.34 15.93
CA GLU A 129 7.97 0.86 15.24
C GLU A 129 8.70 -0.19 14.41
N LEU A 130 8.82 -1.43 14.88
CA LEU A 130 9.39 -2.54 14.12
C LEU A 130 8.52 -2.93 12.92
N LEU A 131 7.21 -3.07 13.15
CA LEU A 131 6.25 -3.33 12.07
C LEU A 131 6.24 -2.15 11.09
N ASN A 132 6.24 -0.91 11.57
CA ASN A 132 6.24 0.29 10.71
C ASN A 132 7.53 0.39 9.88
N ARG A 133 8.70 0.01 10.41
CA ARG A 133 9.95 -0.02 9.64
C ARG A 133 9.89 -1.00 8.46
N TRP A 134 9.13 -2.10 8.59
CA TRP A 134 8.97 -3.09 7.53
C TRP A 134 7.76 -2.84 6.60
N TYR A 135 6.70 -2.21 7.11
CA TYR A 135 5.45 -1.96 6.38
C TYR A 135 5.31 -0.55 5.82
N SER A 136 6.15 0.42 6.23
CA SER A 136 6.25 1.73 5.57
C SER A 136 6.99 1.58 4.23
N LYS A 137 6.39 0.83 3.31
CA LYS A 137 6.82 0.82 1.91
C LYS A 137 6.41 2.15 1.31
N GLU A 138 7.35 2.88 0.74
CA GLU A 138 6.99 4.00 -0.12
C GLU A 138 6.41 3.45 -1.44
N ALA A 139 5.53 4.22 -2.08
CA ALA A 139 5.06 3.86 -3.40
C ALA A 139 6.23 3.82 -4.38
N ILE A 140 6.37 2.73 -5.12
CA ILE A 140 7.41 2.59 -6.14
C ILE A 140 6.85 3.12 -7.45
N GLN A 141 7.48 4.15 -8.00
CA GLN A 141 7.22 4.58 -9.37
C GLN A 141 8.00 3.68 -10.33
N ASP A 142 7.29 2.95 -11.21
CA ASP A 142 7.93 2.13 -12.23
C ASP A 142 8.61 2.98 -13.32
N SER A 143 9.55 2.37 -14.03
CA SER A 143 10.31 2.98 -15.12
C SER A 143 9.75 2.63 -16.51
N PHE A 144 8.45 2.36 -16.63
CA PHE A 144 7.83 1.99 -17.89
C PHE A 144 7.85 3.15 -18.89
N ASP A 145 8.38 2.89 -20.09
CA ASP A 145 8.44 3.88 -21.17
C ASP A 145 7.13 3.89 -21.97
N ILE A 146 6.18 4.72 -21.51
CA ILE A 146 4.85 4.85 -22.10
C ILE A 146 4.93 5.29 -23.57
N ASP A 147 5.83 6.21 -23.91
CA ASP A 147 5.91 6.78 -25.27
C ASP A 147 6.35 5.72 -26.27
N LYS A 148 7.45 5.01 -25.94
CA LYS A 148 7.95 3.92 -26.76
C LYS A 148 6.90 2.81 -26.89
N ALA A 149 6.30 2.39 -25.77
CA ALA A 149 5.30 1.33 -25.80
C ALA A 149 4.06 1.73 -26.62
N HIS A 150 3.64 3.00 -26.55
CA HIS A 150 2.51 3.52 -27.31
C HIS A 150 2.81 3.47 -28.81
N GLU A 151 3.97 3.96 -29.24
CA GLU A 151 4.41 3.90 -30.64
C GLU A 151 4.42 2.47 -31.17
N GLU A 152 4.97 1.52 -30.39
CA GLU A 152 5.00 0.10 -30.76
C GLU A 152 3.59 -0.50 -30.91
N ILE A 153 2.66 -0.19 -29.99
CA ILE A 153 1.27 -0.69 -30.03
C ILE A 153 0.52 -0.11 -31.21
N VAL A 154 0.67 1.19 -31.48
CA VAL A 154 0.04 1.82 -32.65
C VAL A 154 0.57 1.22 -33.95
N GLN A 155 1.88 0.95 -34.05
CA GLN A 155 2.48 0.34 -35.25
C GLN A 155 1.99 -1.09 -35.51
N ARG A 156 1.79 -1.89 -34.47
CA ARG A 156 1.34 -3.29 -34.60
C ARG A 156 -0.18 -3.47 -34.53
N GLU A 157 -0.92 -2.37 -34.38
CA GLU A 157 -2.34 -2.28 -34.01
C GLU A 157 -2.65 -2.87 -32.61
N PRO A 158 -3.61 -2.28 -31.85
CA PRO A 158 -3.99 -2.82 -30.55
C PRO A 158 -4.67 -4.17 -30.70
N VAL A 159 -4.33 -5.12 -29.82
CA VAL A 159 -4.97 -6.44 -29.78
C VAL A 159 -6.32 -6.37 -29.06
N THR A 160 -6.44 -5.45 -28.10
CA THR A 160 -7.70 -5.15 -27.43
C THR A 160 -8.71 -4.53 -28.39
N LYS A 161 -9.99 -4.82 -28.16
CA LYS A 161 -11.16 -4.25 -28.82
C LYS A 161 -12.18 -3.82 -27.76
N ARG A 162 -13.07 -2.91 -28.14
CA ARG A 162 -14.18 -2.45 -27.29
C ARG A 162 -15.00 -3.64 -26.79
N GLY A 163 -15.26 -3.68 -25.50
CA GLY A 163 -15.97 -4.76 -24.81
C GLY A 163 -15.08 -5.87 -24.27
N ASP A 164 -13.81 -5.96 -24.68
CA ASP A 164 -12.87 -6.94 -24.12
C ASP A 164 -12.61 -6.67 -22.63
N ILE A 165 -12.38 -7.75 -21.88
CA ILE A 165 -11.93 -7.71 -20.48
C ILE A 165 -10.64 -8.51 -20.35
N TRP A 166 -9.65 -7.91 -19.71
CA TRP A 166 -8.39 -8.55 -19.34
C TRP A 166 -8.35 -8.82 -17.84
N LEU A 167 -7.86 -10.00 -17.47
CA LEU A 167 -7.41 -10.33 -16.12
C LEU A 167 -5.91 -10.08 -16.03
N LEU A 168 -5.53 -9.22 -15.10
CA LEU A 168 -4.14 -8.88 -14.79
C LEU A 168 -3.92 -9.39 -13.36
N GLY A 169 -3.58 -10.68 -13.20
CA GLY A 169 -3.57 -11.33 -11.90
C GLY A 169 -4.97 -11.29 -11.26
N ASN A 170 -5.12 -10.56 -10.14
CA ASN A 170 -6.41 -10.36 -9.47
C ASN A 170 -7.16 -9.08 -9.91
N HIS A 171 -6.59 -8.30 -10.82
CA HIS A 171 -7.18 -7.08 -11.38
C HIS A 171 -8.03 -7.40 -12.62
N ARG A 172 -8.99 -6.52 -12.93
CA ARG A 172 -9.81 -6.54 -14.15
C ARG A 172 -9.61 -5.24 -14.89
N LEU A 173 -9.37 -5.30 -16.19
CA LEU A 173 -9.29 -4.14 -17.08
C LEU A 173 -10.24 -4.33 -18.24
N MET A 174 -11.26 -3.48 -18.34
CA MET A 174 -12.22 -3.48 -19.44
C MET A 174 -11.92 -2.38 -20.44
N CYS A 175 -11.98 -2.70 -21.74
CA CYS A 175 -12.03 -1.69 -22.80
C CYS A 175 -13.48 -1.18 -22.95
N GLY A 176 -13.88 -0.24 -22.10
CA GLY A 176 -15.28 0.20 -21.92
C GLY A 176 -15.44 1.71 -21.91
N ASP A 177 -16.68 2.20 -21.99
CA ASP A 177 -17.05 3.61 -21.88
C ASP A 177 -17.66 3.88 -20.51
N SER A 178 -16.95 4.65 -19.70
CA SER A 178 -17.34 4.96 -18.32
C SER A 178 -18.58 5.84 -18.21
N THR A 179 -19.12 6.34 -19.33
CA THR A 179 -20.42 7.01 -19.36
C THR A 179 -21.60 6.02 -19.45
N LYS A 180 -21.33 4.73 -19.70
CA LYS A 180 -22.34 3.67 -19.91
C LYS A 180 -22.51 2.81 -18.67
N ASP A 181 -23.77 2.57 -18.31
CA ASP A 181 -24.13 1.76 -17.14
C ASP A 181 -23.82 0.28 -17.40
N GLU A 182 -24.01 -0.17 -18.65
CA GLU A 182 -23.80 -1.55 -19.08
C GLU A 182 -22.33 -1.97 -18.96
N ASP A 183 -21.41 -1.04 -19.19
CA ASP A 183 -19.97 -1.32 -19.08
C ASP A 183 -19.53 -1.41 -17.61
N PHE A 184 -20.12 -0.61 -16.71
CA PHE A 184 -19.91 -0.79 -15.27
C PHE A 184 -20.48 -2.13 -14.78
N GLU A 185 -21.69 -2.51 -15.23
CA GLU A 185 -22.30 -3.78 -14.86
C GLU A 185 -21.43 -4.98 -15.25
N LYS A 186 -20.86 -4.95 -16.47
CA LYS A 186 -19.92 -5.97 -16.96
C LYS A 186 -18.57 -5.95 -16.25
N LEU A 187 -18.01 -4.77 -15.99
CA LEU A 187 -16.72 -4.66 -15.28
C LEU A 187 -16.84 -5.19 -13.85
N MET A 188 -17.94 -4.84 -13.16
CA MET A 188 -18.11 -5.12 -11.74
C MET A 188 -18.62 -6.53 -11.46
N GLU A 189 -19.33 -7.19 -12.39
CA GLU A 189 -19.88 -8.55 -12.21
C GLU A 189 -20.59 -8.76 -10.86
N GLY A 190 -21.40 -7.78 -10.45
CA GLY A 190 -22.14 -7.83 -9.18
C GLY A 190 -21.29 -7.55 -7.93
N CYS A 191 -19.98 -7.32 -8.07
CA CYS A 191 -19.13 -6.86 -6.99
C CYS A 191 -19.33 -5.36 -6.71
N HIS A 192 -18.92 -4.94 -5.52
CA HIS A 192 -18.97 -3.55 -5.08
C HIS A 192 -17.58 -3.12 -4.61
N ALA A 193 -17.12 -1.94 -5.04
CA ALA A 193 -15.81 -1.42 -4.67
C ALA A 193 -15.87 -0.77 -3.28
N GLN A 194 -14.83 -1.01 -2.47
CA GLN A 194 -14.68 -0.26 -1.21
C GLN A 194 -14.35 1.20 -1.49
N MET A 195 -13.66 1.47 -2.60
CA MET A 195 -13.37 2.82 -3.01
C MET A 195 -13.12 2.93 -4.51
N ALA A 196 -13.22 4.14 -5.04
CA ALA A 196 -12.74 4.52 -6.36
C ALA A 196 -11.68 5.60 -6.24
N VAL A 197 -10.58 5.52 -6.97
CA VAL A 197 -9.64 6.64 -7.13
C VAL A 197 -9.47 6.88 -8.60
N THR A 198 -9.67 8.12 -9.02
CA THR A 198 -9.70 8.42 -10.44
C THR A 198 -9.44 9.90 -10.73
N SER A 199 -9.10 10.15 -11.98
CA SER A 199 -8.83 11.46 -12.54
C SER A 199 -9.45 11.50 -13.93
N PRO A 200 -10.66 12.08 -14.11
CA PRO A 200 -11.31 12.12 -15.42
C PRO A 200 -10.47 12.87 -16.44
N PRO A 201 -10.76 12.74 -17.74
CA PRO A 201 -10.05 13.50 -18.76
C PRO A 201 -10.27 15.01 -18.60
N TYR A 202 -9.18 15.76 -18.37
CA TYR A 202 -9.12 17.21 -18.40
C TYR A 202 -7.79 17.72 -19.00
N GLY A 203 -7.69 19.02 -19.27
CA GLY A 203 -6.52 19.64 -19.93
C GLY A 203 -6.64 19.80 -21.45
N VAL A 204 -5.49 19.83 -22.12
CA VAL A 204 -5.33 20.30 -23.52
C VAL A 204 -5.81 19.27 -24.54
N GLY A 205 -6.38 19.72 -25.65
CA GLY A 205 -6.77 18.88 -26.79
C GLY A 205 -8.16 18.25 -26.69
N LYS A 206 -9.01 18.72 -25.77
CA LYS A 206 -10.37 18.21 -25.56
C LYS A 206 -11.42 19.14 -26.18
N GLU A 207 -12.60 18.58 -26.45
CA GLU A 207 -13.69 19.28 -27.14
C GLU A 207 -14.12 20.57 -26.43
N TYR A 208 -14.07 20.60 -25.09
CA TYR A 208 -14.43 21.78 -24.31
C TYR A 208 -13.49 22.98 -24.53
N GLU A 209 -12.28 22.81 -25.10
CA GLU A 209 -11.43 23.95 -25.46
C GLU A 209 -12.07 24.81 -26.57
N LYS A 210 -12.93 24.19 -27.39
CA LYS A 210 -13.63 24.85 -28.51
C LYS A 210 -15.12 25.03 -28.25
N ALA A 211 -15.75 24.06 -27.58
CA ALA A 211 -17.20 23.99 -27.40
C ALA A 211 -17.69 24.54 -26.04
N GLY A 212 -16.79 25.02 -25.17
CA GLY A 212 -17.14 25.44 -23.80
C GLY A 212 -17.27 24.25 -22.84
N ILE A 213 -17.65 24.47 -21.59
CA ILE A 213 -17.61 23.46 -20.51
C ILE A 213 -18.61 22.28 -20.69
N GLU A 214 -19.64 22.41 -21.53
CA GLU A 214 -20.74 21.44 -21.58
C GLU A 214 -20.31 19.98 -21.89
N PRO A 215 -19.41 19.69 -22.86
CA PRO A 215 -18.95 18.33 -23.11
C PRO A 215 -18.26 17.67 -21.90
N TRP A 216 -17.65 18.48 -21.02
CA TRP A 216 -17.09 17.99 -19.76
C TRP A 216 -18.21 17.53 -18.83
N PHE A 217 -19.30 18.29 -18.72
CA PHE A 217 -20.47 17.88 -17.94
C PHE A 217 -21.14 16.62 -18.48
N GLU A 218 -21.29 16.51 -19.81
CA GLU A 218 -21.87 15.33 -20.47
C GLU A 218 -21.07 14.06 -20.18
N THR A 219 -19.75 14.18 -20.02
CA THR A 219 -18.87 13.06 -19.64
C THR A 219 -18.92 12.78 -18.14
N VAL A 220 -18.75 13.81 -17.31
CA VAL A 220 -18.50 13.63 -15.88
C VAL A 220 -19.76 13.32 -15.08
N ARG A 221 -20.93 13.87 -15.44
CA ARG A 221 -22.19 13.59 -14.74
C ARG A 221 -22.55 12.10 -14.70
N PRO A 222 -22.63 11.37 -15.83
CA PRO A 222 -22.95 9.93 -15.79
C PRO A 222 -21.87 9.11 -15.09
N VAL A 223 -20.60 9.51 -15.20
CA VAL A 223 -19.50 8.83 -14.52
C VAL A 223 -19.60 8.97 -13.01
N ILE A 224 -19.86 10.17 -12.48
CA ILE A 224 -20.05 10.40 -11.04
C ILE A 224 -21.24 9.56 -10.54
N ARG A 225 -22.35 9.53 -11.28
CA ARG A 225 -23.50 8.68 -10.95
C ARG A 225 -23.08 7.20 -10.82
N ASN A 226 -22.30 6.70 -11.77
CA ASN A 226 -21.85 5.30 -11.77
C ASN A 226 -20.84 5.02 -10.65
N LEU A 227 -19.91 5.94 -10.38
CA LEU A 227 -19.02 5.85 -9.23
C LEU A 227 -19.78 5.77 -7.91
N CYS A 228 -20.79 6.62 -7.71
CA CYS A 228 -21.65 6.62 -6.53
C CYS A 228 -22.53 5.35 -6.42
N ARG A 229 -22.78 4.65 -7.52
CA ARG A 229 -23.51 3.37 -7.53
C ARG A 229 -22.63 2.17 -7.17
N TYR A 230 -21.33 2.22 -7.49
CA TYR A 230 -20.43 1.07 -7.41
C TYR A 230 -19.27 1.19 -6.40
N ALA A 231 -19.10 2.34 -5.72
CA ALA A 231 -18.04 2.54 -4.75
C ALA A 231 -18.51 3.25 -3.47
N ASP A 232 -18.09 2.76 -2.30
CA ASP A 232 -18.43 3.39 -1.00
C ASP A 232 -17.77 4.77 -0.80
N ILE A 233 -16.54 4.93 -1.29
CA ILE A 233 -15.75 6.17 -1.19
C ILE A 233 -15.21 6.51 -2.57
N VAL A 234 -15.26 7.79 -2.96
CA VAL A 234 -14.70 8.26 -4.24
C VAL A 234 -13.62 9.30 -3.98
N CYS A 235 -12.37 8.94 -4.24
CA CYS A 235 -11.24 9.84 -4.33
C CYS A 235 -11.14 10.40 -5.75
N TRP A 236 -11.27 11.72 -5.87
CA TRP A 236 -11.44 12.43 -7.12
C TRP A 236 -10.32 13.45 -7.29
N ASN A 237 -9.45 13.24 -8.29
CA ASN A 237 -8.35 14.13 -8.62
C ASN A 237 -8.68 15.00 -9.82
N LEU A 238 -8.57 16.32 -9.68
CA LEU A 238 -8.86 17.27 -10.76
C LEU A 238 -8.05 18.55 -10.66
N GLY A 239 -7.69 19.07 -11.83
CA GLY A 239 -7.31 20.46 -12.03
C GLY A 239 -8.47 21.28 -12.59
N ASP A 240 -8.53 22.57 -12.23
CA ASP A 240 -9.42 23.51 -12.89
C ASP A 240 -9.03 23.70 -14.36
N LEU A 241 -10.01 24.04 -15.22
CA LEU A 241 -9.77 24.24 -16.65
C LEU A 241 -9.49 25.71 -16.94
N TYR A 242 -8.30 25.97 -17.45
CA TYR A 242 -7.82 27.31 -17.77
C TYR A 242 -8.06 27.68 -19.24
N ALA A 243 -8.46 26.72 -20.09
CA ALA A 243 -8.73 26.93 -21.51
C ALA A 243 -10.06 26.25 -21.91
N THR A 244 -11.15 27.02 -21.92
CA THR A 244 -12.50 26.55 -22.31
C THR A 244 -13.14 27.42 -23.39
N GLY A 245 -12.32 27.97 -24.29
CA GLY A 245 -12.79 28.94 -25.29
C GLY A 245 -13.26 30.28 -24.71
N SER A 246 -13.12 30.48 -23.39
CA SER A 246 -13.53 31.68 -22.67
C SER A 246 -12.40 32.29 -21.81
N GLN A 247 -12.61 33.52 -21.33
CA GLN A 247 -11.69 34.18 -20.40
C GLN A 247 -11.77 33.63 -18.97
N PHE A 248 -12.79 32.83 -18.65
CA PHE A 248 -13.01 32.31 -17.31
C PHE A 248 -12.12 31.09 -17.02
N ILE A 249 -11.97 30.78 -15.74
CA ILE A 249 -11.41 29.52 -15.26
C ILE A 249 -12.60 28.70 -14.79
N GLU A 250 -12.72 27.47 -15.28
CA GLU A 250 -13.82 26.58 -14.86
C GLU A 250 -13.37 25.83 -13.60
N PRO A 251 -14.02 26.06 -12.45
CA PRO A 251 -13.66 25.42 -11.17
C PRO A 251 -14.21 23.99 -11.12
N THR A 252 -13.55 23.07 -11.82
CA THR A 252 -14.02 21.68 -11.99
C THR A 252 -14.20 20.96 -10.65
N SER A 253 -13.37 21.28 -9.66
CA SER A 253 -13.50 20.77 -8.29
C SER A 253 -14.83 21.17 -7.65
N VAL A 254 -15.23 22.44 -7.78
CA VAL A 254 -16.49 22.98 -7.23
C VAL A 254 -17.69 22.37 -7.95
N TYR A 255 -17.64 22.25 -9.28
CA TYR A 255 -18.70 21.59 -10.04
C TYR A 255 -18.85 20.12 -9.64
N SER A 256 -17.73 19.42 -9.44
CA SER A 256 -17.74 18.02 -9.01
C SER A 256 -18.38 17.86 -7.63
N VAL A 257 -18.08 18.75 -6.67
CA VAL A 257 -18.71 18.72 -5.33
C VAL A 257 -20.23 18.76 -5.44
N ASN A 258 -20.78 19.67 -6.26
CA ASN A 258 -22.23 19.76 -6.46
C ASN A 258 -22.80 18.46 -7.07
N MET A 259 -22.13 17.87 -8.05
CA MET A 259 -22.57 16.60 -8.67
C MET A 259 -22.53 15.42 -7.69
N PHE A 260 -21.53 15.34 -6.82
CA PHE A 260 -21.51 14.32 -5.76
C PHE A 260 -22.65 14.54 -4.75
N LEU A 261 -22.94 15.79 -4.38
CA LEU A 261 -24.06 16.12 -3.49
C LEU A 261 -25.41 15.71 -4.09
N GLU A 262 -25.62 15.91 -5.39
CA GLU A 262 -26.81 15.45 -6.12
C GLU A 262 -26.99 13.92 -6.06
N ASN A 263 -25.89 13.16 -5.87
CA ASN A 263 -25.88 11.71 -5.69
C ASN A 263 -25.82 11.28 -4.22
N GLY A 264 -26.00 12.20 -3.26
CA GLY A 264 -26.02 11.91 -1.82
C GLY A 264 -24.62 11.74 -1.19
N TYR A 265 -23.55 12.01 -1.94
CA TYR A 265 -22.17 11.94 -1.45
C TYR A 265 -21.73 13.31 -0.94
N ARG A 266 -21.02 13.33 0.20
CA ARG A 266 -20.45 14.54 0.80
C ARG A 266 -18.94 14.43 0.89
N PRO A 267 -18.20 15.55 0.79
CA PRO A 267 -16.76 15.53 1.00
C PRO A 267 -16.44 15.12 2.44
N ILE A 268 -15.58 14.11 2.61
CA ILE A 268 -14.98 13.74 3.90
C ILE A 268 -13.71 14.58 4.12
N TRP A 269 -12.94 14.80 3.05
CA TRP A 269 -11.79 15.68 3.06
C TRP A 269 -11.49 16.22 1.65
N ILE A 270 -10.83 17.38 1.62
CA ILE A 270 -10.30 18.02 0.41
C ILE A 270 -8.83 18.32 0.68
N ARG A 271 -7.95 17.85 -0.20
CA ARG A 271 -6.50 18.01 -0.12
C ARG A 271 -5.97 18.65 -1.40
N ILE A 272 -4.80 19.26 -1.28
CA ILE A 272 -4.11 19.87 -2.41
C ILE A 272 -2.90 19.01 -2.76
N TRP A 273 -2.84 18.52 -4.00
CA TRP A 273 -1.60 18.02 -4.55
C TRP A 273 -0.78 19.20 -5.09
N LYS A 274 0.27 19.57 -4.35
CA LYS A 274 1.27 20.52 -4.82
C LYS A 274 2.27 19.78 -5.69
N LYS A 275 2.29 20.12 -6.98
CA LYS A 275 3.12 19.43 -7.96
C LYS A 275 4.58 19.85 -7.83
N GLN A 276 5.48 18.88 -7.81
CA GLN A 276 6.94 19.09 -7.71
C GLN A 276 7.65 18.64 -9.00
N GLY A 277 8.74 19.31 -9.40
CA GLY A 277 9.56 18.94 -10.58
C GLY A 277 9.82 20.08 -11.58
N GLN A 278 10.58 19.79 -12.65
CA GLN A 278 11.14 20.81 -13.58
C GLN A 278 10.18 21.42 -14.61
N ASN A 279 8.89 21.05 -14.65
CA ASN A 279 7.95 21.53 -15.68
C ASN A 279 6.86 22.49 -15.17
N PHE A 280 7.01 23.05 -13.97
CA PHE A 280 6.10 24.08 -13.45
C PHE A 280 6.67 25.48 -13.72
N GLY A 281 6.48 25.95 -14.96
CA GLY A 281 6.97 27.24 -15.41
C GLY A 281 6.03 27.94 -16.38
N VAL A 282 6.20 29.26 -16.47
CA VAL A 282 5.53 30.15 -17.43
C VAL A 282 5.82 29.67 -18.85
N GLY A 283 4.89 28.93 -19.45
CA GLY A 283 4.92 28.59 -20.88
C GLY A 283 4.49 29.75 -21.79
N PRO A 284 4.63 29.64 -23.13
CA PRO A 284 4.26 30.69 -24.08
C PRO A 284 2.81 31.20 -23.93
N TYR A 285 1.89 30.32 -23.51
CA TYR A 285 0.50 30.69 -23.21
C TYR A 285 0.39 31.74 -22.09
N HIS A 286 1.28 31.71 -21.11
CA HIS A 286 1.32 32.67 -20.00
C HIS A 286 2.01 33.99 -20.37
N LEU A 287 2.63 34.09 -21.56
CA LEU A 287 3.10 35.37 -22.10
C LEU A 287 1.95 36.21 -22.68
N VAL A 288 0.81 35.57 -22.95
CA VAL A 288 -0.35 36.19 -23.62
C VAL A 288 -1.64 36.07 -22.80
N SER A 289 -1.55 35.60 -21.55
CA SER A 289 -2.69 35.39 -20.65
C SER A 289 -2.35 35.84 -19.23
N ASN A 290 -3.30 36.50 -18.56
CA ASN A 290 -3.17 36.88 -17.15
C ASN A 290 -3.56 35.74 -16.18
N LYS A 291 -3.86 34.53 -16.70
CA LYS A 291 -4.24 33.40 -15.86
C LYS A 291 -3.01 32.83 -15.13
N PRO A 292 -3.13 32.46 -13.83
CA PRO A 292 -2.01 31.93 -13.07
C PRO A 292 -1.51 30.60 -13.64
N VAL A 293 -0.26 30.26 -13.36
CA VAL A 293 0.29 28.94 -13.69
C VAL A 293 -0.34 27.90 -12.77
N GLN A 294 -0.87 26.81 -13.32
CA GLN A 294 -1.42 25.72 -12.53
C GLN A 294 -0.29 24.92 -11.87
N GLN A 295 -0.12 25.09 -10.56
CA GLN A 295 0.93 24.43 -9.76
C GLN A 295 0.39 23.35 -8.82
N TYR A 296 -0.92 23.14 -8.82
CA TYR A 296 -1.58 22.19 -7.95
C TYR A 296 -2.84 21.62 -8.58
N GLU A 297 -3.30 20.52 -8.00
CA GLU A 297 -4.61 19.90 -8.25
C GLU A 297 -5.32 19.63 -6.94
N TYR A 298 -6.64 19.46 -7.02
CA TYR A 298 -7.48 19.06 -5.90
C TYR A 298 -7.59 17.55 -5.88
N ILE A 299 -7.38 16.95 -4.70
CA ILE A 299 -7.74 15.56 -4.42
C ILE A 299 -8.83 15.61 -3.36
N SER A 300 -10.03 15.19 -3.68
CA SER A 300 -11.17 15.21 -2.76
C SER A 300 -11.71 13.80 -2.55
N ALA A 301 -12.04 13.43 -1.32
CA ALA A 301 -12.72 12.17 -1.02
C ALA A 301 -14.17 12.43 -0.65
N PHE A 302 -15.08 11.67 -1.26
CA PHE A 302 -16.51 11.76 -1.05
C PHE A 302 -17.09 10.44 -0.57
N SER A 303 -18.11 10.48 0.29
CA SER A 303 -18.91 9.29 0.64
C SER A 303 -20.34 9.67 1.05
N ASN A 304 -21.26 8.73 0.94
CA ASN A 304 -22.60 8.80 1.52
C ASN A 304 -22.70 8.12 2.91
N LYS A 305 -21.63 7.42 3.35
CA LYS A 305 -21.52 6.81 4.68
C LYS A 305 -20.84 7.81 5.62
N GLY A 306 -21.62 8.70 6.23
CA GLY A 306 -21.13 9.58 7.29
C GLY A 306 -20.87 8.77 8.56
N GLU A 307 -19.61 8.60 8.96
CA GLU A 307 -19.30 8.31 10.37
C GLU A 307 -19.44 9.64 11.13
N VAL A 308 -20.36 9.68 12.10
CA VAL A 308 -20.54 10.83 12.98
C VAL A 308 -19.24 11.02 13.77
N GLU A 309 -18.64 12.20 13.67
CA GLU A 309 -17.58 12.62 14.60
C GLU A 309 -18.20 12.70 16.01
N GLU A 310 -18.08 11.64 16.80
CA GLU A 310 -18.28 11.75 18.24
C GLU A 310 -17.07 12.48 18.82
N TYR A 311 -17.18 13.79 18.90
CA TYR A 311 -16.22 14.64 19.61
C TYR A 311 -16.40 14.40 21.11
N ASN A 312 -15.55 13.57 21.70
CA ASN A 312 -15.59 13.27 23.12
C ASN A 312 -14.64 14.21 23.90
N ASP A 313 -15.19 15.29 24.46
CA ASP A 313 -14.44 16.29 25.24
C ASP A 313 -13.72 15.70 26.47
N GLN A 314 -14.21 14.60 27.04
CA GLN A 314 -13.57 13.95 28.20
C GLN A 314 -12.34 13.11 27.83
N GLU A 315 -12.18 12.84 26.54
CA GLU A 315 -11.18 11.90 26.05
C GLU A 315 -9.80 12.58 25.97
N TYR A 316 -9.69 13.90 25.75
CA TYR A 316 -8.39 14.60 25.62
C TYR A 316 -7.47 14.51 26.87
N VAL A 317 -8.03 14.23 28.05
CA VAL A 317 -7.27 14.16 29.32
C VAL A 317 -6.94 12.72 29.72
N TRP A 318 -7.68 11.72 29.19
CA TRP A 318 -7.51 10.29 29.50
C TRP A 318 -6.98 9.45 28.31
N LEU A 319 -7.03 9.96 27.06
CA LEU A 319 -6.65 9.28 25.81
C LEU A 319 -5.17 8.97 25.63
N SER A 320 -4.27 9.67 26.33
CA SER A 320 -2.83 9.44 26.17
C SER A 320 -2.38 8.06 26.66
N ALA A 321 -3.24 7.33 27.39
CA ALA A 321 -2.93 6.01 27.90
C ALA A 321 -3.66 4.85 27.19
N PHE A 322 -4.89 5.00 26.68
CA PHE A 322 -5.66 3.81 26.25
C PHE A 322 -6.72 3.96 25.14
N ALA A 323 -6.93 5.13 24.48
CA ALA A 323 -8.11 5.27 23.62
C ALA A 323 -7.86 5.26 22.09
N GLY A 324 -8.74 4.52 21.42
CA GLY A 324 -8.74 4.28 19.99
C GLY A 324 -9.26 5.49 19.22
N HIS A 325 -8.48 5.95 18.24
CA HIS A 325 -8.75 7.18 17.51
C HIS A 325 -10.05 7.12 16.67
N SER A 326 -10.75 8.23 16.45
CA SER A 326 -12.09 8.22 15.83
C SER A 326 -12.09 8.34 14.29
N TYR A 327 -10.93 8.32 13.60
CA TYR A 327 -10.87 8.28 12.13
C TYR A 327 -10.40 6.90 11.63
N LYS A 328 -11.30 6.09 11.04
CA LYS A 328 -10.91 4.78 10.48
C LYS A 328 -9.89 4.87 9.34
N PHE A 329 -9.88 5.94 8.55
CA PHE A 329 -9.05 6.01 7.33
C PHE A 329 -7.55 6.17 7.60
N VAL A 330 -7.16 6.97 8.60
CA VAL A 330 -5.73 7.11 8.99
C VAL A 330 -5.24 5.99 9.91
N LYS A 331 -6.12 5.23 10.56
CA LYS A 331 -5.72 4.07 11.39
C LYS A 331 -5.00 2.99 10.59
N ARG A 332 -5.36 2.85 9.31
CA ARG A 332 -4.76 1.90 8.37
C ARG A 332 -3.31 2.25 8.02
N LEU A 333 -2.90 3.47 8.33
CA LEU A 333 -1.57 3.99 8.05
C LEU A 333 -0.63 3.77 9.23
N THR A 334 0.64 3.54 8.93
CA THR A 334 1.70 3.53 9.94
C THR A 334 1.77 4.87 10.67
N LYS A 335 2.37 4.90 11.87
CA LYS A 335 2.58 6.17 12.60
C LYS A 335 3.38 7.18 11.76
N GLU A 336 4.36 6.69 11.01
CA GLU A 336 5.18 7.51 10.11
C GLU A 336 4.37 8.05 8.94
N GLU A 337 3.58 7.21 8.26
CA GLU A 337 2.71 7.62 7.15
C GLU A 337 1.69 8.67 7.59
N ARG A 338 1.05 8.47 8.75
CA ARG A 338 0.13 9.46 9.33
C ARG A 338 0.80 10.82 9.49
N LYS A 339 2.00 10.85 10.08
CA LYS A 339 2.75 12.08 10.31
C LYS A 339 3.25 12.71 9.01
N LYS A 340 3.74 11.91 8.06
CA LYS A 340 4.35 12.37 6.81
C LYS A 340 3.31 12.91 5.83
N TRP A 341 2.17 12.23 5.67
CA TRP A 341 1.18 12.60 4.66
C TRP A 341 -0.28 12.33 5.05
N GLY A 342 -0.56 11.41 5.98
CA GLY A 342 -1.94 11.06 6.36
C GLY A 342 -2.73 12.22 6.95
N TYR A 343 -2.12 13.03 7.82
CA TYR A 343 -2.74 14.24 8.38
C TYR A 343 -2.54 15.50 7.52
N ALA A 344 -1.67 15.44 6.51
CA ALA A 344 -1.30 16.62 5.74
C ALA A 344 -2.39 17.03 4.74
N GLY A 345 -2.91 18.25 4.86
CA GLY A 345 -3.84 18.84 3.88
C GLY A 345 -3.20 19.13 2.51
N ILE A 346 -1.86 19.20 2.46
CA ILE A 346 -1.08 19.39 1.24
C ILE A 346 -0.20 18.17 1.03
N TRP A 347 -0.31 17.55 -0.13
CA TRP A 347 0.56 16.48 -0.58
C TRP A 347 1.55 17.02 -1.60
N GLU A 348 2.82 16.98 -1.25
CA GLU A 348 3.90 17.28 -2.19
C GLU A 348 4.32 15.98 -2.86
N MET A 349 4.06 15.85 -4.16
CA MET A 349 4.45 14.67 -4.96
C MET A 349 5.00 15.13 -6.31
N THR A 350 6.04 14.46 -6.78
CA THR A 350 6.67 14.73 -8.07
C THR A 350 5.75 14.29 -9.20
N THR A 351 5.63 15.12 -10.24
CA THR A 351 4.86 14.74 -11.43
C THR A 351 5.61 13.74 -12.29
N VAL A 352 4.86 12.86 -12.95
CA VAL A 352 5.37 12.03 -14.03
C VAL A 352 5.38 12.83 -15.34
N ARG A 353 6.30 12.49 -16.25
CA ARG A 353 6.43 13.18 -17.55
C ARG A 353 5.16 12.96 -18.37
N ALA A 354 4.37 14.01 -18.59
CA ALA A 354 3.23 13.97 -19.50
C ALA A 354 3.68 13.60 -20.93
N ASN A 355 2.83 12.88 -21.66
CA ASN A 355 3.02 12.65 -23.09
C ASN A 355 1.95 13.32 -23.93
N LYS A 356 2.15 13.34 -25.26
CA LYS A 356 1.28 14.10 -26.18
C LYS A 356 -0.17 13.62 -26.17
N GLU A 357 -0.39 12.32 -25.92
CA GLU A 357 -1.70 11.67 -25.99
C GLU A 357 -2.41 11.62 -24.61
N HIS A 358 -1.65 11.59 -23.50
CA HIS A 358 -2.16 11.65 -22.12
C HIS A 358 -1.53 12.81 -21.34
N PRO A 359 -2.07 14.04 -21.47
CA PRO A 359 -1.48 15.23 -20.86
C PRO A 359 -1.60 15.25 -19.32
N ALA A 360 -2.56 14.53 -18.74
CA ALA A 360 -2.87 14.55 -17.31
C ALA A 360 -2.53 13.21 -16.63
N MET A 361 -1.23 12.89 -16.50
CA MET A 361 -0.78 11.71 -15.75
C MET A 361 -0.38 12.07 -14.31
N PHE A 362 -0.83 11.25 -13.35
CA PHE A 362 -0.47 11.35 -11.93
C PHE A 362 0.53 10.25 -11.52
N PRO A 363 1.37 10.46 -10.48
CA PRO A 363 2.31 9.46 -9.99
C PRO A 363 1.59 8.30 -9.28
N VAL A 364 2.21 7.11 -9.24
CA VAL A 364 1.69 5.92 -8.53
C VAL A 364 1.41 6.21 -7.05
N GLU A 365 2.17 7.12 -6.45
CA GLU A 365 2.00 7.54 -5.06
C GLU A 365 0.60 8.09 -4.74
N LEU A 366 -0.03 8.82 -5.67
CA LEU A 366 -1.33 9.44 -5.45
C LEU A 366 -2.44 8.40 -5.19
N PRO A 367 -2.73 7.45 -6.10
CA PRO A 367 -3.69 6.39 -5.84
C PRO A 367 -3.22 5.49 -4.70
N TRP A 368 -1.91 5.22 -4.55
CA TRP A 368 -1.39 4.40 -3.45
C TRP A 368 -1.78 4.95 -2.07
N ARG A 369 -1.61 6.26 -1.85
CA ARG A 369 -2.03 6.93 -0.61
C ARG A 369 -3.54 6.82 -0.39
N CYS A 370 -4.34 7.03 -1.45
CA CYS A 370 -5.80 6.91 -1.39
C CYS A 370 -6.26 5.49 -1.04
N ILE A 371 -5.69 4.48 -1.71
CA ILE A 371 -6.00 3.06 -1.52
C ILE A 371 -5.69 2.64 -0.07
N LYS A 372 -4.52 3.04 0.47
CA LYS A 372 -4.16 2.73 1.85
C LYS A 372 -5.10 3.36 2.88
N MET A 373 -5.62 4.56 2.62
CA MET A 373 -6.55 5.22 3.53
C MET A 373 -7.95 4.60 3.49
N HIS A 374 -8.40 4.09 2.34
CA HIS A 374 -9.84 3.84 2.12
C HIS A 374 -10.21 2.41 1.71
N SER A 375 -9.26 1.47 1.72
CA SER A 375 -9.55 0.06 1.43
C SER A 375 -8.80 -0.90 2.34
N ASP A 376 -9.34 -2.10 2.50
CA ASP A 376 -8.69 -3.26 3.10
C ASP A 376 -7.85 -4.01 2.06
N LYS A 377 -6.84 -4.77 2.53
CA LYS A 377 -6.14 -5.73 1.66
C LYS A 377 -7.15 -6.70 1.03
N GLY A 378 -6.94 -7.03 -0.24
CA GLY A 378 -7.86 -7.86 -1.03
C GLY A 378 -9.16 -7.16 -1.47
N GLY A 379 -9.43 -5.94 -0.97
CA GLY A 379 -10.57 -5.12 -1.37
C GLY A 379 -10.48 -4.65 -2.82
N ILE A 380 -11.63 -4.24 -3.37
CA ILE A 380 -11.75 -3.76 -4.76
C ILE A 380 -11.64 -2.23 -4.79
N VAL A 381 -10.75 -1.75 -5.65
CA VAL A 381 -10.55 -0.35 -6.04
C VAL A 381 -11.07 -0.18 -7.46
N LEU A 382 -11.93 0.83 -7.67
CA LEU A 382 -12.52 1.14 -8.97
C LEU A 382 -11.80 2.31 -9.64
N GLU A 383 -11.46 2.16 -10.92
CA GLU A 383 -10.78 3.19 -11.74
C GLU A 383 -11.42 3.27 -13.13
N PRO A 384 -12.37 4.19 -13.38
CA PRO A 384 -13.04 4.29 -14.67
C PRO A 384 -12.23 5.03 -15.76
N PHE A 385 -11.04 5.54 -15.46
CA PHE A 385 -10.18 6.24 -16.43
C PHE A 385 -8.74 5.76 -16.31
N SER A 386 -8.54 4.47 -16.58
CA SER A 386 -7.30 3.76 -16.28
C SER A 386 -6.09 4.33 -17.01
N GLY A 387 -6.26 4.85 -18.24
CA GLY A 387 -5.15 5.31 -19.06
C GLY A 387 -4.08 4.22 -19.17
N SER A 388 -2.84 4.53 -18.79
CA SER A 388 -1.72 3.58 -18.79
C SER A 388 -1.66 2.66 -17.57
N GLY A 389 -2.69 2.59 -16.73
CA GLY A 389 -2.80 1.63 -15.63
C GLY A 389 -2.12 2.03 -14.32
N THR A 390 -1.88 3.32 -14.06
CA THR A 390 -1.21 3.78 -12.82
C THR A 390 -1.91 3.29 -11.55
N THR A 391 -3.25 3.33 -11.50
CA THR A 391 -4.03 2.85 -10.35
C THR A 391 -3.95 1.33 -10.20
N ILE A 392 -3.79 0.57 -11.30
CA ILE A 392 -3.57 -0.88 -11.26
C ILE A 392 -2.23 -1.19 -10.58
N ILE A 393 -1.16 -0.49 -10.96
CA ILE A 393 0.17 -0.64 -10.33
C ILE A 393 0.11 -0.29 -8.83
N ALA A 394 -0.60 0.77 -8.46
CA ALA A 394 -0.78 1.14 -7.05
C ALA A 394 -1.56 0.08 -6.25
N ALA A 395 -2.60 -0.50 -6.86
CA ALA A 395 -3.38 -1.58 -6.25
C ALA A 395 -2.54 -2.86 -6.07
N GLU A 396 -1.72 -3.22 -7.07
CA GLU A 396 -0.77 -4.35 -7.00
C GLU A 396 0.18 -4.18 -5.81
N GLN A 397 0.85 -3.01 -5.71
CA GLN A 397 1.78 -2.71 -4.61
C GLN A 397 1.14 -2.67 -3.22
N THR A 398 -0.18 -2.50 -3.16
CA THR A 398 -0.94 -2.48 -1.91
C THR A 398 -1.71 -3.77 -1.67
N GLU A 399 -1.57 -4.80 -2.49
CA GLU A 399 -2.30 -6.07 -2.36
C GLU A 399 -3.84 -5.87 -2.40
N ARG A 400 -4.31 -4.98 -3.27
CA ARG A 400 -5.74 -4.75 -3.58
C ARG A 400 -6.06 -5.20 -5.00
N LYS A 401 -7.34 -5.42 -5.28
CA LYS A 401 -7.84 -5.67 -6.62
C LYS A 401 -8.21 -4.33 -7.26
N CYS A 402 -7.93 -4.16 -8.54
CA CYS A 402 -8.28 -2.97 -9.30
C CYS A 402 -9.23 -3.38 -10.40
N TYR A 403 -10.43 -2.80 -10.42
CA TYR A 403 -11.39 -2.98 -11.49
C TYR A 403 -11.38 -1.68 -12.28
N ALA A 404 -10.73 -1.74 -13.44
CA ALA A 404 -10.35 -0.60 -14.23
C ALA A 404 -11.09 -0.58 -15.58
N MET A 405 -11.39 0.62 -16.07
CA MET A 405 -11.97 0.83 -17.39
C MET A 405 -11.13 1.83 -18.18
N GLU A 406 -10.98 1.58 -19.47
CA GLU A 406 -10.31 2.50 -20.39
C GLU A 406 -11.03 2.50 -21.75
N LEU A 407 -11.23 3.69 -22.31
CA LEU A 407 -11.95 3.85 -23.56
C LEU A 407 -11.12 3.36 -24.76
N SER A 408 -9.84 3.72 -24.79
CA SER A 408 -8.93 3.46 -25.89
C SER A 408 -8.35 2.05 -25.84
N PRO A 409 -8.52 1.24 -26.91
CA PRO A 409 -7.89 -0.07 -26.98
C PRO A 409 -6.36 -0.02 -26.89
N VAL A 410 -5.73 1.05 -27.40
CA VAL A 410 -4.28 1.26 -27.30
C VAL A 410 -3.84 1.43 -25.85
N TYR A 411 -4.59 2.19 -25.06
CA TYR A 411 -4.29 2.38 -23.64
C TYR A 411 -4.58 1.13 -22.80
N CYS A 412 -5.56 0.31 -23.21
CA CYS A 412 -5.75 -1.01 -22.60
C CYS A 412 -4.52 -1.90 -22.80
N ASP A 413 -4.02 -2.02 -24.04
CA ASP A 413 -2.79 -2.76 -24.34
C ASP A 413 -1.57 -2.19 -23.59
N LEU A 414 -1.49 -0.86 -23.41
CA LEU A 414 -0.45 -0.22 -22.59
C LEU A 414 -0.51 -0.63 -21.13
N ALA A 415 -1.70 -0.56 -20.51
CA ALA A 415 -1.90 -0.94 -19.12
C ALA A 415 -1.60 -2.42 -18.88
N VAL A 416 -2.00 -3.30 -19.81
CA VAL A 416 -1.62 -4.72 -19.81
C VAL A 416 -0.10 -4.87 -19.85
N LYS A 417 0.57 -4.28 -20.85
CA LYS A 417 2.03 -4.40 -21.01
C LYS A 417 2.79 -3.86 -19.80
N ARG A 418 2.38 -2.71 -19.27
CA ARG A 418 2.99 -2.10 -18.07
C ARG A 418 2.87 -3.01 -16.85
N TRP A 419 1.70 -3.61 -16.63
CA TRP A 419 1.51 -4.53 -15.51
C TRP A 419 2.32 -5.83 -15.68
N GLU A 420 2.37 -6.41 -16.89
CA GLU A 420 3.21 -7.59 -17.16
C GLU A 420 4.71 -7.31 -16.94
N GLU A 421 5.20 -6.14 -17.36
CA GLU A 421 6.59 -5.74 -17.11
C GLU A 421 6.87 -5.48 -15.63
N PHE A 422 5.91 -4.89 -14.91
CA PHE A 422 6.04 -4.60 -13.48
C PHE A 422 6.07 -5.86 -12.62
N THR A 423 5.21 -6.84 -12.92
CA THR A 423 5.04 -8.07 -12.12
C THR A 423 5.85 -9.25 -12.62
N GLY A 424 6.19 -9.29 -13.91
CA GLY A 424 6.71 -10.48 -14.59
C GLY A 424 5.65 -11.54 -14.93
N GLU A 425 4.38 -11.29 -14.60
CA GLU A 425 3.26 -12.18 -14.91
C GLU A 425 2.67 -11.92 -16.30
N LYS A 426 1.71 -12.76 -16.71
CA LYS A 426 1.01 -12.65 -17.99
C LYS A 426 -0.47 -12.41 -17.81
N ALA A 427 -0.97 -11.40 -18.51
CA ALA A 427 -2.38 -11.07 -18.51
C ALA A 427 -3.17 -12.06 -19.38
N ILE A 428 -4.41 -12.32 -18.98
CA ILE A 428 -5.31 -13.24 -19.68
C ILE A 428 -6.50 -12.44 -20.18
N LYS A 429 -6.69 -12.42 -21.50
CA LYS A 429 -7.92 -11.88 -22.08
C LYS A 429 -9.06 -12.88 -21.88
N LEU A 430 -10.16 -12.44 -21.28
CA LEU A 430 -11.35 -13.28 -21.14
C LEU A 430 -12.00 -13.49 -22.52
N GLU A 431 -12.35 -14.73 -22.83
CA GLU A 431 -13.22 -15.04 -23.96
C GLU A 431 -14.64 -14.60 -23.59
N GLY A 432 -15.21 -13.70 -24.40
CA GLY A 432 -16.53 -13.10 -24.18
C GLY A 432 -17.70 -13.95 -24.62
#